data_AF-A0A3D1TQX1-F1
#
_entry.id   AF-A0A3D1TQX1-F1
#
_cell.length_a   1.000
_cell.length_b   1.000
_cell.length_c   1.000
_cell.angle_alpha   90.00
_cell.angle_beta   90.00
_cell.angle_gamma   90.00
#
_symmetry.space_group_name_H-M   'P 1'
#
loop_
_entity.id
_entity.type
_entity.pdbx_description
1 polymer ?
#
loop_
_entity_poly.entity_id
_entity_poly.type
_entity_poly.pdbx_seq_one_letter_code
_entity_poly.pdbx_strand_id
1 'polypeptide(L)'
;LDAFVEDGGNFIDTADVYTSWFEGNPGGVAEEIIGRWMKARGNRDQIVLATKVRGRMGDGANDAGLSRKHILEAIEASLRRLQVDYVDLYQ
;
A
#
# COMPACT_ATOMS: atom_id res chain seq x y z
N LEU A 1 -9.16 -3.38 11.43
CA LEU A 1 -9.24 -1.99 10.94
C LEU A 1 -10.42 -1.27 11.54
N ASP A 2 -11.65 -1.81 11.46
CA ASP A 2 -12.83 -1.21 12.13
C ASP A 2 -12.59 -0.91 13.62
N ALA A 3 -12.24 -1.93 14.42
CA ALA A 3 -11.95 -1.75 15.86
C ALA A 3 -10.83 -0.73 16.16
N PHE A 4 -9.84 -0.59 15.26
CA PHE A 4 -8.76 0.41 15.43
C PHE A 4 -9.28 1.83 15.22
N VAL A 5 -10.13 2.03 14.21
CA VAL A 5 -10.76 3.32 13.93
C VAL A 5 -11.81 3.69 14.99
N GLU A 6 -12.57 2.70 15.46
CA GLU A 6 -13.53 2.87 16.56
C GLU A 6 -12.86 3.32 17.86
N ASP A 7 -11.61 2.90 18.09
CA ASP A 7 -10.79 3.33 19.23
C ASP A 7 -10.03 4.64 19.00
N GLY A 8 -10.35 5.37 17.92
CA GLY A 8 -9.80 6.69 17.60
C GLY A 8 -8.51 6.67 16.77
N GLY A 9 -8.06 5.51 16.32
CA GLY A 9 -6.91 5.39 15.42
C GLY A 9 -7.21 5.87 14.00
N ASN A 10 -6.28 6.62 13.40
CA ASN A 10 -6.46 7.12 12.02
C ASN A 10 -5.24 6.94 11.11
N PHE A 11 -4.11 6.42 11.61
CA PHE A 11 -2.90 6.21 10.83
C PHE A 11 -2.75 4.74 10.44
N ILE A 12 -2.69 4.46 9.13
CA ILE A 12 -2.51 3.10 8.60
C ILE A 12 -1.23 3.06 7.78
N ASP A 13 -0.33 2.18 8.18
CA ASP A 13 0.95 1.91 7.52
C ASP A 13 0.90 0.60 6.73
N THR A 14 1.32 0.65 5.46
CA THR A 14 1.49 -0.52 4.60
C THR A 14 2.74 -0.37 3.74
N ALA A 15 3.03 -1.34 2.88
CA ALA A 15 4.06 -1.24 1.84
C ALA A 15 3.67 -2.10 0.64
N ASP A 16 4.18 -1.76 -0.53
CA ASP A 16 4.01 -2.56 -1.75
C ASP A 16 4.47 -4.01 -1.57
N VAL A 17 5.56 -4.24 -0.84
CA VAL A 17 6.09 -5.59 -0.56
C VAL A 17 5.32 -6.37 0.49
N TYR A 18 4.40 -5.77 1.25
CA TYR A 18 3.66 -6.52 2.26
C TYR A 18 2.65 -7.46 1.57
N THR A 19 2.74 -8.77 1.66
CA THR A 19 3.48 -9.65 2.60
C THR A 19 4.26 -10.73 1.84
N SER A 20 5.18 -10.31 0.97
CA SER A 20 5.88 -11.15 -0.02
C SER A 20 6.79 -12.23 0.54
N TRP A 21 7.10 -12.17 1.85
CA TRP A 21 7.87 -13.20 2.55
C TRP A 21 7.07 -14.47 2.86
N PHE A 22 5.75 -14.47 2.64
CA PHE A 22 4.93 -15.67 2.74
C PHE A 22 4.78 -16.35 1.38
N GLU A 23 4.92 -17.68 1.37
CA GLU A 23 4.75 -18.50 0.17
C GLU A 23 3.37 -18.27 -0.48
N GLY A 24 3.38 -18.09 -1.80
CA GLY A 24 2.17 -17.81 -2.58
C GLY A 24 1.70 -16.35 -2.53
N ASN A 25 2.42 -15.45 -1.85
CA ASN A 25 2.07 -14.03 -1.80
C ASN A 25 3.02 -13.19 -2.67
N PRO A 26 2.51 -12.51 -3.71
CA PRO A 26 3.34 -11.71 -4.62
C PRO A 26 3.75 -10.33 -4.05
N GLY A 27 3.34 -9.98 -2.83
CA GLY A 27 3.34 -8.60 -2.35
C GLY A 27 2.07 -7.84 -2.78
N GLY A 28 1.81 -6.70 -2.17
CA GLY A 28 0.65 -5.84 -2.44
C GLY A 28 -0.66 -6.33 -1.84
N VAL A 29 -0.71 -7.55 -1.31
CA VAL A 29 -1.94 -8.13 -0.73
C VAL A 29 -2.45 -7.32 0.46
N ALA A 30 -1.55 -6.76 1.28
CA ALA A 30 -1.95 -5.87 2.37
C ALA A 30 -2.66 -4.62 1.85
N GLU A 31 -2.14 -4.01 0.79
CA GLU A 31 -2.73 -2.83 0.15
C GLU A 31 -4.11 -3.14 -0.43
N GLU A 32 -4.30 -4.30 -1.05
CA GLU A 32 -5.61 -4.70 -1.56
C GLU A 32 -6.65 -4.89 -0.44
N ILE A 33 -6.25 -5.47 0.69
CA ILE A 33 -7.13 -5.64 1.86
C ILE A 33 -7.54 -4.27 2.42
N ILE A 34 -6.56 -3.38 2.62
CA ILE A 34 -6.81 -2.03 3.13
C ILE A 34 -7.67 -1.23 2.16
N GLY A 35 -7.39 -1.31 0.86
CA GLY A 35 -8.17 -0.62 -0.18
C GLY A 35 -9.61 -1.09 -0.26
N ARG A 36 -9.86 -2.40 -0.22
CA ARG A 36 -11.23 -2.95 -0.16
C ARG A 36 -11.95 -2.50 1.11
N TRP A 37 -11.26 -2.48 2.25
CA TRP A 37 -11.84 -2.01 3.51
C TRP A 37 -12.21 -0.52 3.45
N MET A 38 -11.30 0.37 3.03
CA MET A 38 -11.58 1.81 2.94
C MET A 38 -12.74 2.09 1.98
N LYS A 39 -12.76 1.43 0.82
CA LYS A 39 -13.83 1.57 -0.16
C LYS A 39 -15.18 1.10 0.38
N ALA A 40 -15.21 -0.01 1.13
CA ALA A 40 -16.43 -0.52 1.74
C ALA A 40 -16.98 0.39 2.84
N ARG A 41 -16.12 1.15 3.53
CA ARG A 41 -16.50 2.09 4.60
C ARG A 41 -16.72 3.52 4.12
N GLY A 42 -16.18 3.89 2.95
CA GLY A 42 -16.27 5.26 2.43
C GLY A 42 -15.53 6.29 3.30
N ASN A 43 -14.46 5.86 3.98
CA ASN A 43 -13.79 6.65 5.03
C ASN A 43 -12.39 7.14 4.63
N ARG A 44 -12.05 7.17 3.34
CA ARG A 44 -10.68 7.49 2.88
C ARG A 44 -10.20 8.85 3.41
N ASP A 45 -11.07 9.83 3.48
CA ASP A 45 -10.78 11.19 3.96
C ASP A 45 -10.46 11.27 5.47
N GLN A 46 -10.82 10.24 6.24
CA GLN A 46 -10.59 10.15 7.68
C GLN A 46 -9.29 9.40 8.03
N ILE A 47 -8.62 8.81 7.04
CA ILE A 47 -7.43 7.97 7.24
C ILE A 47 -6.18 8.67 6.73
N VAL A 48 -5.14 8.72 7.56
CA VAL A 48 -3.77 9.03 7.16
C VAL A 48 -3.14 7.74 6.65
N LEU A 49 -2.98 7.63 5.34
CA LEU A 49 -2.53 6.41 4.68
C LEU A 49 -1.07 6.53 4.24
N ALA A 50 -0.22 5.64 4.75
CA ALA A 50 1.17 5.54 4.38
C ALA A 50 1.46 4.26 3.58
N THR A 51 2.18 4.37 2.46
CA THR A 51 2.79 3.22 1.79
C THR A 51 4.27 3.47 1.50
N LYS A 52 4.97 2.44 1.02
CA LYS A 52 6.42 2.46 0.84
C LYS A 52 6.83 1.88 -0.49
N VAL A 53 8.04 2.24 -0.90
CA VAL A 53 8.74 1.68 -2.05
C VAL A 53 10.20 1.43 -1.70
N ARG A 54 10.78 0.39 -2.30
CA ARG A 54 12.22 0.04 -2.36
C ARG A 54 12.37 -1.46 -2.50
N GLY A 55 11.49 -2.20 -1.83
CA GLY A 55 11.56 -3.64 -1.76
C GLY A 55 11.40 -4.29 -3.13
N ARG A 56 11.84 -5.55 -3.25
CA ARG A 56 11.74 -6.27 -4.51
C ARG A 56 10.29 -6.73 -4.76
N MET A 57 9.71 -6.30 -5.87
CA MET A 57 8.35 -6.63 -6.32
C MET A 57 8.31 -7.56 -7.55
N GLY A 58 9.49 -7.97 -8.05
CA GLY A 58 9.62 -8.83 -9.23
C GLY A 58 11.09 -9.20 -9.52
N ASP A 59 11.32 -9.97 -10.57
CA ASP A 59 12.65 -10.50 -10.92
C ASP A 59 13.49 -9.54 -11.76
N GLY A 60 12.87 -8.54 -12.37
CA GLY A 60 13.52 -7.56 -13.22
C GLY A 60 14.51 -6.65 -12.50
N ALA A 61 15.43 -6.06 -13.26
CA ALA A 61 16.44 -5.13 -12.73
C ALA A 61 15.83 -3.84 -12.15
N ASN A 62 14.63 -3.47 -12.60
CA ASN A 62 13.91 -2.27 -12.13
C ASN A 62 12.79 -2.60 -11.13
N ASP A 63 12.69 -3.84 -10.67
CA ASP A 63 11.63 -4.26 -9.75
C ASP A 63 12.03 -4.08 -8.28
N ALA A 64 13.07 -3.29 -8.00
CA ALA A 64 13.54 -2.94 -6.67
C ALA A 64 14.32 -1.62 -6.68
N GLY A 65 14.62 -1.09 -5.49
CA GLY A 65 15.49 0.07 -5.28
C GLY A 65 14.75 1.41 -5.38
N LEU A 66 15.49 2.50 -5.61
CA LEU A 66 14.95 3.87 -5.58
C LEU A 66 15.21 4.60 -6.91
N SER A 67 15.20 3.86 -8.01
CA SER A 67 15.27 4.49 -9.34
C SER A 67 13.97 5.26 -9.61
N ARG A 68 14.07 6.35 -10.39
CA ARG A 68 12.88 7.13 -10.81
C ARG A 68 11.80 6.22 -11.42
N LYS A 69 12.22 5.26 -12.25
CA LYS A 69 11.32 4.31 -12.91
C LYS A 69 10.56 3.48 -11.88
N HIS A 70 11.28 2.81 -10.98
CA HIS A 70 10.68 1.96 -9.97
C HIS A 70 9.74 2.74 -9.04
N ILE A 71 10.14 3.93 -8.59
CA ILE A 71 9.33 4.78 -7.72
C ILE A 71 7.98 5.13 -8.38
N LEU A 72 7.99 5.54 -9.66
CA LEU A 72 6.76 5.91 -10.37
C LEU A 72 5.86 4.69 -10.65
N GLU A 73 6.44 3.57 -11.08
CA GLU A 73 5.67 2.35 -11.33
C GLU A 73 5.07 1.78 -10.03
N ALA A 74 5.84 1.82 -8.93
CA ALA A 74 5.41 1.32 -7.63
C ALA A 74 4.30 2.16 -7.00
N ILE A 75 4.38 3.51 -7.04
CA ILE A 75 3.30 4.35 -6.50
C ILE A 75 2.00 4.15 -7.30
N GLU A 76 2.07 4.09 -8.63
CA GLU A 76 0.89 3.82 -9.45
C GLU A 76 0.26 2.45 -9.15
N ALA A 77 1.09 1.42 -8.94
CA ALA A 77 0.59 0.09 -8.57
C ALA A 77 -0.04 0.09 -7.17
N SER A 78 0.57 0.79 -6.22
CA SER A 78 0.08 0.93 -4.85
C SER A 78 -1.27 1.64 -4.81
N LEU A 79 -1.40 2.77 -5.51
CA LEU A 79 -2.67 3.52 -5.63
C LEU A 79 -3.80 2.65 -6.24
N ARG A 80 -3.48 1.87 -7.28
CA ARG A 80 -4.44 0.92 -7.88
C ARG A 80 -4.90 -0.15 -6.87
N ARG A 81 -3.99 -0.79 -6.14
CA ARG A 81 -4.34 -1.80 -5.13
C ARG A 81 -5.13 -1.22 -3.96
N LEU A 82 -4.72 -0.03 -3.49
CA LEU A 82 -5.39 0.72 -2.43
C LEU A 82 -6.73 1.32 -2.88
N GLN A 83 -7.01 1.40 -4.18
CA GLN A 83 -8.23 2.00 -4.75
C GLN A 83 -8.45 3.46 -4.31
N VAL A 84 -7.37 4.24 -4.34
CA VAL A 84 -7.35 5.67 -3.95
C VAL A 84 -6.53 6.48 -4.94
N ASP A 85 -6.76 7.78 -4.98
CA ASP A 85 -6.03 8.69 -5.88
C ASP A 85 -4.75 9.26 -5.24
N TYR A 86 -4.58 9.12 -3.93
CA TYR A 86 -3.40 9.60 -3.21
C TYR A 86 -3.12 8.79 -1.94
N VAL A 87 -1.87 8.86 -1.47
CA VAL A 87 -1.43 8.48 -0.12
C VAL A 87 -0.95 9.73 0.61
N ASP A 88 -1.13 9.78 1.93
CA ASP A 88 -0.75 10.92 2.76
C ASP A 88 0.76 10.95 3.03
N LEU A 89 1.39 9.78 3.01
CA LEU A 89 2.82 9.60 3.18
C LEU A 89 3.35 8.51 2.26
N TYR A 90 4.40 8.82 1.50
CA TYR A 90 5.12 7.86 0.68
C TYR A 90 6.59 7.84 1.11
N GLN A 91 7.10 6.64 1.41
CA GLN A 91 8.42 6.42 2.04
C GLN A 91 9.31 5.50 1.23
#